data_AF-A0A943GLB0-F1
#
_entry.id   AF-A0A943GLB0-F1
#
_cell.length_a   1.000
_cell.length_b   1.000
_cell.length_c   1.000
_cell.angle_alpha   90.00
_cell.angle_beta   90.00
_cell.angle_gamma   90.00
#
_symmetry.space_group_name_H-M   'P 1'
#
loop_
_entity.id
_entity.type
_entity.pdbx_description
1 polymer ?
#
loop_
_entity_poly.entity_id
_entity_poly.type
_entity_poly.pdbx_seq_one_letter_code
_entity_poly.pdbx_strand_id
1 'polypeptide(L)'
;MEKMETEQINGNEGIAGYKVINKELNIKSCSIGDLTMQQVQSFLELWDDGCSISTLTAFIDNEDNALVLNKDNQKYEIYLEMCKKYLSTTDEKRANFREKSKDDPHYQTVCLLDKLIEIRRVEKIMKMLGNQKEKYADYLVNVFDGIINEYDFSDERFHMWKAYTYGIIQGKRMERAKRKAGAVNEAN
;
A
#
# COMPACT_ATOMS: atom_id res chain seq x y z
N MET A 1 23.51 -35.61 -6.23
CA MET A 1 23.64 -34.67 -7.37
C MET A 1 22.23 -34.48 -7.90
N GLU A 2 21.45 -33.67 -7.21
CA GLU A 2 20.01 -33.50 -7.46
C GLU A 2 19.81 -32.14 -8.12
N LYS A 3 19.30 -32.16 -9.35
CA LYS A 3 19.01 -30.97 -10.15
C LYS A 3 17.74 -30.35 -9.57
N MET A 4 17.85 -29.16 -9.00
CA MET A 4 16.68 -28.30 -8.79
C MET A 4 16.41 -27.55 -10.09
N GLU A 5 15.31 -27.91 -10.73
CA GLU A 5 14.76 -27.18 -11.86
C GLU A 5 14.25 -25.82 -11.38
N THR A 6 14.88 -24.76 -11.86
CA THR A 6 14.36 -23.39 -11.75
C THR A 6 13.35 -23.17 -12.85
N GLU A 7 12.06 -23.20 -12.50
CA GLU A 7 10.98 -22.71 -13.36
C GLU A 7 11.20 -21.21 -13.63
N GLN A 8 11.62 -20.90 -14.86
CA GLN A 8 11.57 -19.55 -15.43
C GLN A 8 10.15 -19.30 -15.93
N ILE A 9 9.43 -18.41 -15.27
CA ILE A 9 8.17 -17.88 -15.79
C ILE A 9 8.53 -16.65 -16.63
N ASN A 10 8.45 -16.80 -17.95
CA ASN A 10 8.59 -15.71 -18.91
C ASN A 10 7.27 -14.94 -19.04
N GLY A 11 7.33 -13.60 -18.96
CA GLY A 11 6.28 -12.73 -19.49
C GLY A 11 6.09 -11.41 -18.75
N ASN A 12 6.99 -10.43 -18.98
CA ASN A 12 6.58 -9.09 -19.42
C ASN A 12 7.81 -8.26 -19.86
N GLU A 13 7.64 -7.54 -20.96
CA GLU A 13 8.67 -6.75 -21.64
C GLU A 13 9.07 -5.52 -20.82
N GLY A 14 10.38 -5.39 -20.57
CA GLY A 14 10.99 -4.37 -19.74
C GLY A 14 11.96 -5.04 -18.76
N ILE A 15 13.15 -5.45 -19.24
CA ILE A 15 14.14 -6.21 -18.46
C ILE A 15 14.68 -5.33 -17.34
N ALA A 16 13.99 -5.30 -16.21
CA ALA A 16 14.60 -5.03 -14.92
C ALA A 16 15.10 -6.38 -14.39
N GLY A 17 16.41 -6.49 -14.14
CA GLY A 17 17.08 -7.70 -13.64
C GLY A 17 16.68 -8.12 -12.22
N TYR A 18 15.40 -8.06 -11.88
CA TYR A 18 14.90 -8.28 -10.53
C TYR A 18 14.85 -9.77 -10.20
N LYS A 19 15.60 -10.15 -9.17
CA LYS A 19 15.54 -11.49 -8.58
C LYS A 19 14.64 -11.45 -7.35
N VAL A 20 13.63 -12.31 -7.30
CA VAL A 20 12.79 -12.47 -6.10
C VAL A 20 13.61 -13.16 -5.00
N ILE A 21 13.71 -12.53 -3.83
CA ILE A 21 14.50 -13.01 -2.68
C ILE A 21 13.59 -13.53 -1.56
N ASN A 22 12.45 -12.89 -1.33
CA ASN A 22 11.43 -13.38 -0.39
C ASN A 22 10.03 -13.13 -0.98
N LYS A 23 9.34 -14.21 -1.34
CA LYS A 23 7.98 -14.15 -1.91
C LYS A 23 6.95 -13.67 -0.90
N GLU A 24 7.03 -14.13 0.35
CA GLU A 24 6.04 -13.82 1.39
C GLU A 24 6.04 -12.33 1.76
N LEU A 25 7.22 -11.73 1.87
CA LEU A 25 7.38 -10.31 2.18
C LEU A 25 7.42 -9.42 0.93
N ASN A 26 7.29 -10.02 -0.26
CA ASN A 26 7.46 -9.39 -1.56
C ASN A 26 8.73 -8.52 -1.62
N ILE A 27 9.89 -9.17 -1.47
CA ILE A 27 11.23 -8.58 -1.55
C ILE A 27 11.95 -9.13 -2.77
N LYS A 28 12.47 -8.22 -3.59
CA LYS A 28 13.33 -8.48 -4.75
C LYS A 28 14.72 -7.88 -4.52
N SER A 29 15.66 -8.21 -5.39
CA SER A 29 16.97 -7.57 -5.47
C SER A 29 17.34 -7.27 -6.91
N CYS A 30 18.08 -6.19 -7.15
CA CYS A 30 18.63 -5.84 -8.46
C CYS A 30 20.08 -5.34 -8.34
N SER A 31 20.85 -5.39 -9.42
CA SER A 31 22.06 -4.55 -9.53
C SER A 31 21.64 -3.13 -9.91
N ILE A 32 22.41 -2.11 -9.51
CA ILE A 32 22.20 -0.74 -10.00
C ILE A 32 22.37 -0.70 -11.53
N GLY A 33 23.28 -1.50 -12.08
CA GLY A 33 23.55 -1.54 -13.52
C GLY A 33 22.37 -2.03 -14.36
N ASP A 34 21.39 -2.69 -13.73
CA ASP A 34 20.18 -3.19 -14.38
C ASP A 34 19.03 -2.15 -14.36
N LEU A 35 19.22 -0.99 -13.74
CA LEU A 35 18.20 0.05 -13.62
C LEU A 35 18.21 1.01 -14.80
N THR A 36 17.04 1.29 -15.35
CA THR A 36 16.87 2.36 -16.34
C THR A 36 16.93 3.74 -15.68
N MET A 37 17.32 4.78 -16.41
CA MET A 37 17.35 6.14 -15.87
C MET A 37 15.98 6.64 -15.38
N GLN A 38 14.89 6.23 -16.04
CA GLN A 38 13.54 6.57 -15.60
C GLN A 38 13.22 5.94 -14.24
N GLN A 39 13.54 4.66 -14.05
CA GLN A 39 13.37 3.98 -12.77
C GLN A 39 14.17 4.68 -11.67
N VAL A 40 15.44 4.99 -11.96
CA VAL A 40 16.31 5.71 -11.02
C VAL A 40 15.73 7.07 -10.61
N GLN A 41 15.20 7.83 -11.57
CA GLN A 41 14.61 9.14 -11.29
C GLN A 41 13.34 9.01 -10.43
N SER A 42 12.45 8.08 -10.74
CA SER A 42 11.28 7.79 -9.91
C SER A 42 11.64 7.33 -8.49
N PHE A 43 12.80 6.69 -8.29
CA PHE A 43 13.27 6.32 -6.95
C PHE A 43 13.80 7.52 -6.17
N LEU A 44 14.53 8.43 -6.82
CA LEU A 44 15.05 9.63 -6.17
C LEU A 44 13.93 10.55 -5.69
N GLU A 45 12.79 10.62 -6.41
CA GLU A 45 11.60 11.36 -5.96
C GLU A 45 10.97 10.79 -4.67
N LEU A 46 11.23 9.52 -4.34
CA LEU A 46 10.73 8.89 -3.12
C LEU A 46 11.66 9.10 -1.92
N TRP A 47 12.87 9.61 -2.14
CA TRP A 47 13.90 9.90 -1.14
C TRP A 47 14.01 11.43 -0.93
N ASP A 48 14.53 11.86 0.22
CA ASP A 48 14.74 13.30 0.49
C ASP A 48 15.83 13.89 -0.44
N ASP A 49 15.69 15.18 -0.76
CA ASP A 49 16.59 15.92 -1.65
C ASP A 49 18.07 15.78 -1.23
N GLY A 50 18.91 15.32 -2.18
CA GLY A 50 20.38 15.23 -2.01
C GLY A 50 20.97 13.81 -1.95
N CYS A 51 20.15 12.76 -2.04
CA CYS A 51 20.64 11.38 -2.07
C CYS A 51 21.25 11.01 -3.42
N SER A 52 22.47 10.44 -3.42
CA SER A 52 23.11 9.97 -4.64
C SER A 52 22.73 8.52 -4.95
N ILE A 53 22.64 8.19 -6.24
CA ILE A 53 22.36 6.82 -6.73
C ILE A 53 23.35 5.80 -6.16
N SER A 54 24.61 6.21 -5.93
CA SER A 54 25.64 5.34 -5.34
C SER A 54 25.35 4.94 -3.89
N THR A 55 24.45 5.64 -3.19
CA THR A 55 23.99 5.32 -1.83
C THR A 55 22.66 4.56 -1.79
N LEU A 56 22.07 4.29 -2.97
CA LEU A 56 20.79 3.59 -3.08
C LEU A 56 20.90 2.22 -2.42
N THR A 57 20.19 2.06 -1.31
CA THR A 57 20.20 0.83 -0.51
C THR A 57 19.01 -0.04 -0.87
N ALA A 58 17.85 0.58 -1.04
CA ALA A 58 16.60 -0.06 -1.38
C ALA A 58 15.68 0.94 -2.09
N PHE A 59 14.66 0.45 -2.79
CA PHE A 59 13.60 1.27 -3.35
C PHE A 59 12.30 0.46 -3.46
N ILE A 60 11.21 1.14 -3.79
CA ILE A 60 9.90 0.53 -3.99
C ILE A 60 9.65 0.41 -5.49
N ASP A 61 9.32 -0.80 -5.92
CA ASP A 61 8.75 -1.06 -7.25
C ASP A 61 7.25 -0.76 -7.18
N ASN A 62 6.80 0.29 -7.87
CA ASN A 62 5.42 0.75 -7.81
C ASN A 62 4.45 -0.13 -8.61
N GLU A 63 4.94 -0.98 -9.52
CA GLU A 63 4.07 -1.84 -10.33
C GLU A 63 3.48 -2.99 -9.50
N ASP A 64 4.28 -3.56 -8.60
CA ASP A 64 3.86 -4.69 -7.76
C ASP A 64 4.05 -4.47 -6.26
N ASN A 65 4.35 -3.23 -5.86
CA ASN A 65 4.59 -2.84 -4.48
C ASN A 65 5.65 -3.72 -3.80
N ALA A 66 6.71 -4.10 -4.53
CA ALA A 66 7.83 -4.86 -3.99
C ALA A 66 8.90 -3.94 -3.38
N LEU A 67 9.52 -4.43 -2.30
CA LEU A 67 10.78 -3.84 -1.84
C LEU A 67 11.91 -4.40 -2.71
N VAL A 68 12.67 -3.53 -3.38
CA VAL A 68 13.83 -3.96 -4.17
C VAL A 68 15.11 -3.50 -3.47
N LEU A 69 15.98 -4.45 -3.16
CA LEU A 69 17.28 -4.19 -2.54
C LEU A 69 18.37 -4.08 -3.60
N ASN A 70 19.25 -3.11 -3.43
CA ASN A 70 20.45 -3.00 -4.25
C ASN A 70 21.47 -4.07 -3.83
N LYS A 71 21.70 -5.06 -4.71
CA LYS A 71 22.64 -6.16 -4.49
C LYS A 71 24.10 -5.72 -4.47
N ASP A 72 24.41 -4.59 -5.12
CA ASP A 72 25.78 -4.06 -5.18
C ASP A 72 26.19 -3.31 -3.91
N ASN A 73 25.26 -3.15 -2.97
CA ASN A 73 25.55 -2.52 -1.68
C ASN A 73 26.46 -3.42 -0.83
N GLN A 74 27.57 -2.87 -0.33
CA GLN A 74 28.53 -3.61 0.50
C GLN A 74 27.91 -4.20 1.78
N LYS A 75 26.82 -3.62 2.27
CA LYS A 75 26.08 -4.08 3.46
C LYS A 75 24.78 -4.81 3.10
N TYR A 76 24.66 -5.33 1.89
CA TYR A 76 23.45 -5.97 1.37
C TYR A 76 22.81 -6.97 2.35
N GLU A 77 23.58 -7.91 2.90
CA GLU A 77 23.05 -8.93 3.82
C GLU A 77 22.48 -8.35 5.11
N ILE A 78 23.12 -7.30 5.65
CA ILE A 78 22.65 -6.60 6.85
C ILE A 78 21.31 -5.92 6.56
N TYR A 79 21.21 -5.23 5.42
CA TYR A 79 19.98 -4.56 5.01
C TYR A 79 18.85 -5.55 4.71
N LEU A 80 19.17 -6.67 4.06
CA LEU A 80 18.20 -7.73 3.80
C LEU A 80 17.59 -8.26 5.11
N GLU A 81 18.43 -8.58 6.09
CA GLU A 81 17.96 -9.07 7.39
C GLU A 81 17.19 -8.01 8.18
N MET A 82 17.63 -6.75 8.12
CA MET A 82 16.89 -5.62 8.72
C MET A 82 15.50 -5.48 8.10
N CYS A 83 15.40 -5.48 6.76
CA CYS A 83 14.14 -5.32 6.05
C CYS A 83 13.19 -6.49 6.32
N LYS A 84 13.69 -7.74 6.30
CA LYS A 84 12.88 -8.92 6.67
C LYS A 84 12.31 -8.77 8.08
N LYS A 85 13.14 -8.46 9.07
CA LYS A 85 12.70 -8.30 10.47
C LYS A 85 11.68 -7.18 10.62
N TYR A 86 11.89 -6.07 9.94
CA TYR A 86 11.01 -4.90 10.02
C TYR A 86 9.63 -5.16 9.37
N LEU A 87 9.61 -5.78 8.19
CA LEU A 87 8.37 -6.09 7.49
C LEU A 87 7.56 -7.19 8.19
N SER A 88 8.22 -8.13 8.86
CA SER A 88 7.57 -9.23 9.59
C SER A 88 7.09 -8.87 11.01
N THR A 89 7.36 -7.67 11.51
CA THR A 89 7.04 -7.30 12.91
C THR A 89 5.68 -6.58 13.04
N THR A 90 5.29 -6.23 14.27
CA THR A 90 4.04 -5.51 14.57
C THR A 90 4.20 -3.99 14.49
N ASP A 91 3.09 -3.26 14.35
CA ASP A 91 3.11 -1.79 14.34
C ASP A 91 3.72 -1.18 15.60
N GLU A 92 3.42 -1.75 16.76
CA GLU A 92 3.98 -1.31 18.04
C GLU A 92 5.51 -1.42 18.06
N LYS A 93 6.05 -2.56 17.58
CA LYS A 93 7.50 -2.78 17.49
C LYS A 93 8.14 -1.86 16.45
N ARG A 94 7.47 -1.61 15.32
CA ARG A 94 7.91 -0.65 14.31
C ARG A 94 7.97 0.77 14.85
N ALA A 95 6.95 1.21 15.59
CA ALA A 95 6.91 2.54 16.19
C ALA A 95 8.09 2.76 17.16
N ASN A 96 8.38 1.77 18.00
CA ASN A 96 9.54 1.80 18.90
C ASN A 96 10.87 1.84 18.13
N PHE A 97 11.00 1.04 17.07
CA PHE A 97 12.21 1.05 16.22
C PHE A 97 12.41 2.41 15.55
N ARG A 98 11.34 2.97 14.96
CA ARG A 98 11.36 4.29 14.30
C ARG A 98 11.85 5.37 15.23
N GLU A 99 11.30 5.43 16.45
CA GLU A 99 11.68 6.43 17.45
C GLU A 99 13.17 6.36 17.80
N LYS A 100 13.70 5.14 17.96
CA LYS A 100 15.12 4.91 18.26
C LYS A 100 16.04 5.18 17.08
N SER A 101 15.54 5.06 15.86
CA SER A 101 16.32 5.21 14.63
C SER A 101 16.39 6.63 14.08
N LYS A 102 15.76 7.63 14.72
CA LYS A 102 15.67 9.01 14.18
C LYS A 102 17.04 9.65 13.87
N ASP A 103 18.03 9.37 14.72
CA ASP A 103 19.40 9.89 14.56
C ASP A 103 20.35 8.86 13.90
N ASP A 104 19.81 7.74 13.41
CA ASP A 104 20.58 6.66 12.78
C ASP A 104 20.73 6.92 11.27
N PRO A 105 21.92 6.71 10.67
CA PRO A 105 22.11 6.75 9.22
C PRO A 105 21.13 5.88 8.41
N HIS A 106 20.54 4.85 9.03
CA HIS A 106 19.57 3.95 8.42
C HIS A 106 18.11 4.43 8.51
N TYR A 107 17.86 5.60 9.11
CA TYR A 107 16.50 6.16 9.28
C TYR A 107 15.74 6.26 7.96
N GLN A 108 16.41 6.67 6.88
CA GLN A 108 15.80 6.75 5.55
C GLN A 108 15.25 5.41 5.07
N THR A 109 15.96 4.31 5.37
CA THR A 109 15.48 2.96 5.04
C THR A 109 14.24 2.60 5.86
N VAL A 110 14.16 3.03 7.12
CA VAL A 110 12.96 2.85 7.96
C VAL A 110 11.77 3.61 7.36
N CYS A 111 11.95 4.89 7.02
CA CYS A 111 10.91 5.70 6.37
C CYS A 111 10.39 5.06 5.07
N LEU A 112 11.29 4.52 4.24
CA LEU A 112 10.92 3.80 3.02
C LEU A 112 10.07 2.56 3.32
N LEU A 113 10.46 1.77 4.32
CA LEU A 113 9.73 0.55 4.70
C LEU A 113 8.32 0.87 5.23
N ASP A 114 8.16 1.97 5.95
CA ASP A 114 6.84 2.42 6.41
C ASP A 114 5.96 2.88 5.27
N LYS A 115 6.51 3.67 4.34
CA LYS A 115 5.81 4.08 3.13
C LYS A 115 5.32 2.86 2.34
N LEU A 116 6.16 1.84 2.20
CA LEU A 116 5.80 0.58 1.56
C LEU A 116 4.63 -0.14 2.28
N ILE A 117 4.68 -0.22 3.61
CA ILE A 117 3.61 -0.84 4.39
C ILE A 117 2.28 -0.10 4.18
N GLU A 118 2.31 1.23 4.20
CA GLU A 118 1.13 2.05 3.96
C GLU A 118 0.57 1.88 2.54
N ILE A 119 1.42 1.88 1.50
CA ILE A 119 1.00 1.60 0.12
C ILE A 119 0.30 0.24 0.03
N ARG A 120 0.88 -0.81 0.62
CA ARG A 120 0.30 -2.16 0.62
C ARG A 120 -1.04 -2.22 1.38
N ARG A 121 -1.18 -1.46 2.48
CA ARG A 121 -2.45 -1.36 3.22
C ARG A 121 -3.53 -0.69 2.40
N VAL A 122 -3.20 0.45 1.79
CA VAL A 122 -4.12 1.20 0.92
C VAL A 122 -4.56 0.31 -0.24
N GLU A 123 -3.63 -0.35 -0.93
CA GLU A 123 -3.98 -1.23 -2.05
C GLU A 123 -4.93 -2.37 -1.62
N LYS A 124 -4.68 -2.99 -0.45
CA LYS A 124 -5.58 -4.01 0.10
C LYS A 124 -6.97 -3.45 0.37
N ILE A 125 -7.07 -2.25 0.95
CA ILE A 125 -8.34 -1.55 1.17
C ILE A 125 -9.04 -1.28 -0.16
N MET A 126 -8.33 -0.75 -1.15
CA MET A 126 -8.88 -0.46 -2.48
C MET A 126 -9.38 -1.72 -3.19
N LYS A 127 -8.67 -2.85 -3.09
CA LYS A 127 -9.15 -4.15 -3.61
C LYS A 127 -10.41 -4.62 -2.89
N MET A 128 -10.49 -4.46 -1.56
CA MET A 128 -11.71 -4.79 -0.80
C MET A 128 -12.89 -3.91 -1.22
N LEU A 129 -12.66 -2.60 -1.43
CA LEU A 129 -13.69 -1.65 -1.89
C LEU A 129 -14.12 -1.93 -3.33
N GLY A 130 -13.18 -2.24 -4.24
CA GLY A 130 -13.47 -2.59 -5.62
C GLY A 130 -14.28 -3.88 -5.79
N ASN A 131 -14.25 -4.77 -4.80
CA ASN A 131 -15.06 -5.99 -4.75
C ASN A 131 -16.50 -5.75 -4.23
N GLN A 132 -16.86 -4.52 -3.89
CA GLN A 132 -18.25 -4.19 -3.54
C GLN A 132 -19.14 -4.35 -4.78
N LYS A 133 -20.27 -5.04 -4.61
CA LYS A 133 -21.24 -5.31 -5.70
C LYS A 133 -21.94 -4.02 -6.17
N GLU A 134 -22.11 -3.06 -5.28
CA GLU A 134 -22.75 -1.78 -5.55
C GLU A 134 -21.70 -0.80 -6.10
N LYS A 135 -21.84 -0.41 -7.36
CA LYS A 135 -20.97 0.60 -7.96
C LYS A 135 -21.51 1.97 -7.57
N TYR A 136 -20.62 2.96 -7.42
CA TYR A 136 -20.97 4.35 -7.14
C TYR A 136 -22.05 4.92 -8.08
N ALA A 137 -22.15 4.36 -9.30
CA ALA A 137 -23.16 4.70 -10.31
C ALA A 137 -24.62 4.41 -9.90
N ASP A 138 -24.87 3.60 -8.87
CA ASP A 138 -26.22 3.23 -8.43
C ASP A 138 -26.80 4.18 -7.36
N TYR A 139 -26.02 5.17 -6.89
CA TYR A 139 -26.48 6.19 -5.96
C TYR A 139 -26.87 7.47 -6.71
N LEU A 140 -27.99 8.08 -6.31
CA LEU A 140 -28.40 9.41 -6.78
C LEU A 140 -27.31 10.43 -6.41
N VAL A 141 -26.51 10.83 -7.41
CA VAL A 141 -25.42 11.84 -7.38
C VAL A 141 -25.76 13.06 -6.51
N ASN A 142 -27.04 13.44 -6.47
CA ASN A 142 -27.58 14.60 -5.78
C ASN A 142 -27.35 14.65 -4.25
N VAL A 143 -27.14 13.51 -3.56
CA VAL A 143 -26.97 13.52 -2.09
C VAL A 143 -25.57 13.98 -1.68
N PHE A 144 -24.54 13.54 -2.39
CA PHE A 144 -23.16 13.97 -2.09
C PHE A 144 -22.95 15.42 -2.48
N ASP A 145 -23.51 15.86 -3.62
CA ASP A 145 -23.53 17.26 -4.01
C ASP A 145 -24.23 18.12 -2.96
N GLY A 146 -25.34 17.65 -2.38
CA GLY A 146 -26.01 18.32 -1.26
C GLY A 146 -25.12 18.46 -0.02
N ILE A 147 -24.41 17.40 0.37
CA ILE A 147 -23.47 17.45 1.52
C ILE A 147 -22.32 18.44 1.25
N ILE A 148 -21.75 18.41 0.06
CA ILE A 148 -20.64 19.29 -0.33
C ILE A 148 -21.10 20.75 -0.38
N ASN A 149 -22.30 21.02 -0.92
CA ASN A 149 -22.82 22.38 -1.06
C ASN A 149 -23.41 22.96 0.24
N GLU A 150 -23.96 22.14 1.13
CA GLU A 150 -24.59 22.60 2.38
C GLU A 150 -23.56 22.84 3.50
N TYR A 151 -22.43 22.14 3.45
CA TYR A 151 -21.35 22.30 4.41
C TYR A 151 -20.16 22.96 3.71
N ASP A 152 -20.01 24.28 3.80
CA ASP A 152 -18.88 25.02 3.21
C ASP A 152 -17.59 24.85 4.05
N PHE A 153 -17.10 23.61 4.14
CA PHE A 153 -15.83 23.28 4.76
C PHE A 153 -14.84 22.84 3.69
N SER A 154 -13.65 23.42 3.74
CA SER A 154 -12.50 23.05 2.91
C SER A 154 -11.88 21.70 3.28
N ASP A 155 -12.37 21.01 4.32
CA ASP A 155 -11.84 19.71 4.76
C ASP A 155 -12.67 18.55 4.22
N GLU A 156 -12.14 17.90 3.19
CA GLU A 156 -12.70 16.71 2.54
C GLU A 156 -13.03 15.57 3.52
N ARG A 157 -12.32 15.48 4.65
CA ARG A 157 -12.56 14.44 5.68
C ARG A 157 -13.92 14.62 6.35
N PHE A 158 -14.38 15.87 6.48
CA PHE A 158 -15.68 16.17 7.07
C PHE A 158 -16.83 15.73 6.15
N HIS A 159 -16.68 15.97 4.84
CA HIS A 159 -17.61 15.49 3.81
C HIS A 159 -17.72 13.97 3.82
N MET A 160 -16.58 13.28 3.88
CA MET A 160 -16.53 11.83 3.94
C MET A 160 -17.21 11.27 5.20
N TRP A 161 -17.05 11.93 6.36
CA TRP A 161 -17.74 11.53 7.59
C TRP A 161 -19.26 11.69 7.51
N LYS A 162 -19.74 12.78 6.91
CA LYS A 162 -21.18 13.01 6.68
C LYS A 162 -21.78 12.00 5.70
N ALA A 163 -21.09 11.74 4.60
CA ALA A 163 -21.41 10.72 3.62
C ALA A 163 -21.59 9.33 4.27
N TYR A 164 -20.60 8.91 5.06
CA TYR A 164 -20.64 7.64 5.80
C TYR A 164 -21.82 7.57 6.78
N THR A 165 -22.03 8.64 7.56
CA THR A 165 -23.12 8.72 8.54
C THR A 165 -24.49 8.63 7.87
N TYR A 166 -24.66 9.29 6.73
CA TYR A 166 -25.88 9.20 5.93
C TYR A 166 -26.12 7.76 5.45
N GLY A 167 -25.09 7.08 4.95
CA GLY A 167 -25.16 5.67 4.57
C GLY A 167 -25.68 4.76 5.69
N ILE A 168 -25.18 4.92 6.93
CA ILE A 168 -25.68 4.19 8.11
C ILE A 168 -27.17 4.45 8.35
N ILE A 169 -27.59 5.72 8.27
CA ILE A 169 -28.99 6.12 8.49
C ILE A 169 -29.90 5.42 7.47
N GLN A 170 -29.52 5.42 6.19
CA GLN A 170 -30.27 4.76 5.14
C GLN A 170 -30.33 3.24 5.34
N GLY A 171 -29.21 2.61 5.70
CA GLY A 171 -29.19 1.19 6.06
C GLY A 171 -30.16 0.86 7.20
N LYS A 172 -30.16 1.66 8.28
CA LYS A 172 -31.11 1.48 9.41
C LYS A 172 -32.56 1.74 9.01
N ARG A 173 -32.83 2.63 8.06
CA ARG A 173 -34.19 2.86 7.53
C ARG A 173 -34.67 1.66 6.73
N MET A 174 -33.82 1.13 5.84
CA MET A 174 -34.10 -0.05 5.04
C MET A 174 -34.35 -1.29 5.92
N GLU A 175 -33.50 -1.54 6.93
CA GLU A 175 -33.71 -2.65 7.88
C GLU A 175 -35.03 -2.53 8.65
N ARG A 176 -35.41 -1.33 9.09
CA ARG A 176 -36.71 -1.10 9.76
C ARG A 176 -37.88 -1.34 8.81
N ALA A 177 -37.77 -0.94 7.55
CA ALA A 177 -38.80 -1.20 6.54
C ALA A 177 -38.96 -2.71 6.29
N LYS A 178 -37.85 -3.45 6.16
CA LYS A 178 -37.88 -4.91 6.01
C LYS A 178 -38.53 -5.62 7.20
N ARG A 179 -38.18 -5.22 8.43
CA ARG A 179 -38.81 -5.80 9.65
C ARG A 179 -40.31 -5.52 9.72
N LYS A 180 -40.74 -4.32 9.33
CA LYS A 180 -42.17 -3.99 9.24
C LYS A 180 -42.89 -4.83 8.18
N ALA A 181 -42.28 -5.04 7.01
CA ALA A 181 -42.86 -5.87 5.96
C ALA A 181 -42.93 -7.36 6.35
N GLY A 182 -41.91 -7.89 7.03
CA GLY A 182 -41.90 -9.26 7.55
C GLY A 182 -42.94 -9.49 8.65
N ALA A 183 -43.07 -8.56 9.60
CA ALA A 183 -44.06 -8.66 10.68
C ALA A 183 -45.52 -8.58 10.17
N VAL A 184 -45.77 -7.91 9.05
CA VAL A 184 -47.09 -7.86 8.39
C VAL A 184 -47.42 -9.19 7.69
N ASN A 185 -46.40 -9.93 7.23
CA ASN A 185 -46.59 -11.23 6.58
C ASN A 185 -46.79 -12.38 7.57
N GLU A 186 -46.31 -12.26 8.81
CA GLU A 186 -46.53 -13.26 9.88
C GLU A 186 -47.87 -13.07 10.62
N ALA A 187 -48.53 -11.93 10.43
CA ALA A 187 -49.81 -11.58 11.06
C ALA A 187 -51.05 -11.84 10.17
N ASN A 188 -50.85 -12.37 8.95
CA ASN A 188 -51.90 -12.78 8.00
C ASN A 188 -51.83 -14.30 7.76
#